data_AF-A0A947FZ71-F1
#
_entry.id   AF-A0A947FZ71-F1
#
_cell.length_a   1.000
_cell.length_b   1.000
_cell.length_c   1.000
_cell.angle_alpha   90.00
_cell.angle_beta   90.00
_cell.angle_gamma   90.00
#
_symmetry.space_group_name_H-M   'P 1'
#
loop_
_entity.id
_entity.type
_entity.pdbx_description
1 polymer ?
#
loop_
_entity_poly.entity_id
_entity_poly.type
_entity_poly.pdbx_seq_one_letter_code
_entity_poly.pdbx_strand_id
1 'polypeptide(L)'
;MGKPAWTSVLKSAISIRLFAILFLSILGLFFIYTSIVNHYRDTMTLELVRSEAFRASSFIKKSLMVEMMEKERDRIQRTLLQLGAEPGMEAIRIYNDRGGIEFSSRLDEIGTTVSLDSDACRGCHASPDAPTVLPTGEQSQIYT
;
A
#
# COMPACT_ATOMS: atom_id res chain seq x y z
N MET A 1 -2.96 -72.52 6.76
CA MET A 1 -3.59 -72.00 5.52
C MET A 1 -3.00 -70.63 5.20
N GLY A 2 -1.93 -70.59 4.42
CA GLY A 2 -1.25 -69.34 4.05
C GLY A 2 -2.04 -68.61 2.97
N LYS A 3 -2.43 -67.36 3.23
CA LYS A 3 -3.12 -66.53 2.24
C LYS A 3 -2.16 -66.25 1.06
N PRO A 4 -2.56 -66.45 -0.20
CA PRO A 4 -1.66 -66.32 -1.34
C PRO A 4 -1.17 -64.86 -1.47
N ALA A 5 0.15 -64.70 -1.54
CA ALA A 5 0.85 -63.40 -1.56
C ALA A 5 0.34 -62.43 -2.63
N TRP A 6 -0.16 -62.95 -3.75
CA TRP A 6 -0.74 -62.19 -4.86
C TRP A 6 -1.95 -61.30 -4.48
N THR A 7 -2.71 -61.68 -3.45
CA THR A 7 -3.88 -60.89 -3.01
C THR A 7 -3.50 -59.60 -2.28
N SER A 8 -2.31 -59.56 -1.67
CA SER A 8 -1.79 -58.35 -1.00
C SER A 8 -1.25 -57.33 -2.01
N VAL A 9 -0.61 -57.82 -3.08
CA VAL A 9 -0.05 -57.00 -4.16
C VAL A 9 -1.16 -56.34 -4.98
N LEU A 10 -2.21 -57.10 -5.32
CA LEU A 10 -3.35 -56.57 -6.09
C LEU A 10 -4.16 -55.53 -5.29
N LYS A 11 -4.35 -55.76 -3.99
CA LYS A 11 -5.03 -54.80 -3.08
C LYS A 11 -4.20 -53.53 -2.88
N SER A 12 -2.89 -53.65 -2.76
CA SER A 12 -1.98 -52.51 -2.62
C SER A 12 -1.98 -51.61 -3.86
N ALA A 13 -1.96 -52.18 -5.08
CA ALA A 13 -1.99 -51.41 -6.32
C ALA A 13 -3.29 -50.61 -6.52
N ILE A 14 -4.44 -51.18 -6.12
CA ILE A 14 -5.75 -50.48 -6.19
C ILE A 14 -5.84 -49.39 -5.11
N SER A 15 -5.34 -49.67 -3.91
CA SER A 15 -5.31 -48.70 -2.81
C SER A 15 -4.42 -47.50 -3.14
N ILE A 16 -3.23 -47.72 -3.73
CA ILE A 16 -2.32 -46.64 -4.15
C ILE A 16 -2.97 -45.74 -5.20
N ARG A 17 -3.69 -46.31 -6.18
CA ARG A 17 -4.39 -45.51 -7.21
C ARG A 17 -5.50 -44.66 -6.61
N LEU A 18 -6.29 -45.22 -5.69
CA LEU A 18 -7.34 -44.46 -4.99
C LEU A 18 -6.74 -43.34 -4.14
N PHE A 19 -5.67 -43.62 -3.40
CA PHE A 19 -4.96 -42.59 -2.63
C PHE A 19 -4.38 -41.50 -3.53
N ALA A 20 -3.79 -41.86 -4.68
CA ALA A 20 -3.24 -40.89 -5.61
C ALA A 20 -4.32 -39.98 -6.21
N ILE A 21 -5.49 -40.53 -6.57
CA ILE A 21 -6.62 -39.73 -7.10
C ILE A 21 -7.16 -38.80 -6.01
N LEU A 22 -7.36 -39.30 -4.78
CA LEU A 22 -7.84 -38.49 -3.67
C LEU A 22 -6.84 -37.37 -3.34
N PHE A 23 -5.55 -37.69 -3.29
CA PHE A 23 -4.47 -36.73 -3.04
C PHE A 23 -4.41 -35.66 -4.14
N LEU A 24 -4.48 -36.06 -5.42
CA LEU A 24 -4.54 -35.12 -6.55
C LEU A 24 -5.79 -34.23 -6.50
N SER A 25 -6.94 -34.77 -6.08
CA SER A 25 -8.17 -33.98 -5.94
C SER A 25 -8.04 -32.91 -4.85
N ILE A 26 -7.44 -33.26 -3.70
CA ILE A 26 -7.18 -32.33 -2.60
C ILE A 26 -6.17 -31.26 -3.03
N LEU A 27 -5.09 -31.65 -3.72
CA LEU A 27 -4.11 -30.70 -4.25
C LEU A 27 -4.73 -29.75 -5.28
N GLY A 28 -5.60 -30.26 -6.16
CA GLY A 28 -6.30 -29.44 -7.14
C GLY A 28 -7.22 -28.41 -6.48
N LEU A 29 -8.00 -28.82 -5.49
CA LEU A 29 -8.86 -27.92 -4.71
C LEU A 29 -8.03 -26.88 -3.93
N PHE A 30 -6.91 -27.29 -3.33
CA PHE A 30 -6.00 -26.38 -2.64
C PHE A 30 -5.36 -25.36 -3.59
N PHE A 31 -4.95 -25.78 -4.79
CA PHE A 31 -4.39 -24.89 -5.81
C PHE A 31 -5.43 -23.87 -6.29
N ILE A 32 -6.66 -24.30 -6.55
CA ILE A 32 -7.76 -23.40 -6.93
C ILE A 32 -8.06 -22.40 -5.81
N TYR A 33 -8.16 -22.88 -4.56
CA TYR A 33 -8.41 -22.04 -3.40
C TYR A 33 -7.32 -20.97 -3.22
N THR A 34 -6.05 -21.37 -3.24
CA THR A 34 -4.92 -20.45 -3.10
C THR A 34 -4.84 -19.44 -4.24
N SER A 35 -5.08 -19.86 -5.48
CA SER A 35 -5.11 -18.96 -6.63
C SER A 35 -6.20 -17.89 -6.52
N ILE A 36 -7.40 -18.25 -6.08
CA ILE A 36 -8.49 -17.30 -5.86
C ILE A 36 -8.10 -16.33 -4.75
N VAL A 37 -7.66 -16.84 -3.60
CA VAL A 37 -7.31 -16.02 -2.44
C VAL A 37 -6.17 -15.05 -2.75
N ASN A 38 -5.13 -15.47 -3.47
CA ASN A 38 -4.03 -14.58 -3.83
C ASN A 38 -4.49 -13.45 -4.75
N HIS A 39 -5.33 -13.75 -5.74
CA HIS A 39 -5.85 -12.75 -6.68
C HIS A 39 -6.67 -11.65 -5.96
N TYR A 40 -7.42 -12.02 -4.92
CA TYR A 40 -8.18 -11.05 -4.12
C TYR A 40 -7.34 -10.29 -3.09
N ARG A 41 -6.22 -10.86 -2.62
CA ARG A 41 -5.37 -10.22 -1.60
C ARG A 41 -4.66 -9.00 -2.15
N ASP A 42 -4.15 -9.07 -3.38
CA ASP A 42 -3.30 -8.01 -3.92
C ASP A 42 -4.09 -6.71 -4.15
N THR A 43 -5.31 -6.81 -4.68
CA THR A 43 -6.15 -5.62 -4.94
C THR A 43 -6.71 -5.01 -3.66
N MET A 44 -7.16 -5.83 -2.72
CA MET A 44 -7.75 -5.36 -1.46
C MET A 44 -6.73 -4.72 -0.52
N THR A 45 -5.49 -5.24 -0.49
CA THR A 45 -4.44 -4.68 0.36
C THR A 45 -3.94 -3.34 -0.15
N LEU A 46 -3.81 -3.17 -1.46
CA LEU A 46 -3.38 -1.92 -2.08
C LEU A 46 -4.43 -0.80 -1.88
N GLU A 47 -5.71 -1.10 -2.09
CA GLU A 47 -6.78 -0.12 -1.84
C GLU A 47 -6.85 0.29 -0.37
N LEU A 48 -6.66 -0.66 0.55
CA LEU A 48 -6.59 -0.36 1.98
C LEU A 48 -5.44 0.60 2.29
N VAL A 49 -4.22 0.29 1.82
CA VAL A 49 -3.04 1.14 2.02
C VAL A 49 -3.25 2.53 1.43
N ARG A 50 -3.81 2.62 0.22
CA ARG A 50 -4.13 3.90 -0.45
C ARG A 50 -5.11 4.73 0.35
N SER A 51 -6.16 4.10 0.89
CA SER A 51 -7.19 4.76 1.70
C SER A 51 -6.64 5.23 3.04
N GLU A 52 -5.81 4.44 3.70
CA GLU A 52 -5.18 4.82 4.97
C GLU A 52 -4.20 5.97 4.78
N ALA A 53 -3.38 5.96 3.73
CA ALA A 53 -2.49 7.07 3.38
C ALA A 53 -3.27 8.37 3.12
N PHE A 54 -4.39 8.29 2.39
CA PHE A 54 -5.28 9.43 2.17
C PHE A 54 -5.87 9.96 3.48
N ARG A 55 -6.37 9.08 4.35
CA ARG A 55 -6.92 9.45 5.65
C ARG A 55 -5.86 10.13 6.53
N ALA A 56 -4.65 9.58 6.58
CA ALA A 56 -3.52 10.17 7.31
C ALA A 56 -3.17 11.57 6.79
N SER A 57 -3.00 11.73 5.47
CA SER A 57 -2.72 13.04 4.86
C SER A 57 -3.83 14.06 5.15
N SER A 58 -5.09 13.64 5.03
CA SER A 58 -6.25 14.50 5.32
C SER A 58 -6.31 14.91 6.80
N PHE A 59 -5.91 14.02 7.71
CA PHE A 59 -5.84 14.29 9.13
C PHE A 59 -4.72 15.28 9.45
N ILE A 60 -3.51 15.06 8.92
CA ILE A 60 -2.37 15.99 9.08
C ILE A 60 -2.75 17.38 8.58
N LYS A 61 -3.35 17.49 7.39
CA LYS A 61 -3.81 18.77 6.83
C LYS A 61 -4.81 19.48 7.74
N LYS A 62 -5.78 18.75 8.31
CA LYS A 62 -6.77 19.31 9.23
C LYS A 62 -6.14 19.73 10.56
N SER A 63 -5.23 18.93 11.09
CA SER A 63 -4.53 19.20 12.35
C SER A 63 -3.59 20.41 12.26
N LEU A 64 -3.12 20.76 11.06
CA LEU A 64 -2.27 21.94 10.82
C LEU A 64 -3.06 23.17 10.34
N MET A 65 -4.37 23.03 10.12
CA MET A 65 -5.15 24.06 9.44
C MET A 65 -5.14 25.39 10.19
N VAL A 66 -5.23 25.35 11.52
CA VAL A 66 -5.25 26.56 12.35
C VAL A 66 -3.88 27.23 12.31
N GLU A 67 -2.81 26.47 12.49
CA GLU A 67 -1.43 26.95 12.47
C GLU A 67 -1.04 27.57 11.11
N MET A 68 -1.54 26.99 10.01
CA MET A 68 -1.37 27.53 8.67
C MET A 68 -2.10 28.86 8.49
N MET A 69 -3.33 29.00 9.02
CA MET A 69 -4.08 30.25 8.95
C MET A 69 -3.44 31.36 9.79
N GLU A 70 -2.89 31.01 10.95
CA GLU A 70 -2.19 31.93 11.86
C GLU A 70 -0.74 32.22 11.41
N LYS A 71 -0.26 31.55 10.36
CA LYS A 71 1.12 31.64 9.83
C LYS A 71 2.18 31.32 10.89
N GLU A 72 1.87 30.45 11.85
CA GLU A 72 2.80 30.03 12.91
C GLU A 72 3.78 28.97 12.41
N ARG A 73 4.77 29.39 11.60
CA ARG A 73 5.73 28.47 10.94
C ARG A 73 6.43 27.51 11.91
N ASP A 74 6.84 27.99 13.08
CA ASP A 74 7.51 27.18 14.09
C ASP A 74 6.58 26.11 14.69
N ARG A 75 5.28 26.41 14.81
CA ARG A 75 4.30 25.44 15.31
C ARG A 75 4.01 24.38 14.24
N ILE A 76 3.86 24.78 12.98
CA ILE A 76 3.72 23.84 11.85
C ILE A 76 4.90 22.87 11.83
N GLN A 77 6.13 23.38 11.90
CA GLN A 77 7.34 22.56 11.85
C GLN A 77 7.42 21.59 13.04
N ARG A 78 7.13 22.04 14.26
CA ARG A 78 7.13 21.16 15.45
C ARG A 78 6.08 20.07 15.37
N THR A 79 4.87 20.41 14.94
CA THR A 79 3.80 19.43 14.74
C THR A 79 4.18 18.42 13.65
N LEU A 80 4.80 18.86 12.55
CA LEU A 80 5.30 17.96 11.51
C LEU A 80 6.35 16.97 12.02
N LEU A 81 7.30 17.45 12.85
CA LEU A 81 8.32 16.60 13.45
C LEU A 81 7.71 15.57 14.39
N GLN A 82 6.73 15.96 15.18
CA GLN A 82 6.03 15.04 16.09
C GLN A 82 5.26 13.98 15.31
N LEU A 83 4.47 14.39 14.31
CA LEU A 83 3.70 13.45 13.49
C LEU A 83 4.63 12.54 12.68
N GLY A 84 5.68 13.08 12.08
CA GLY A 84 6.64 12.32 11.27
C GLY A 84 7.53 11.36 12.07
N ALA A 85 7.57 11.48 13.40
CA ALA A 85 8.26 10.52 14.27
C ALA A 85 7.43 9.25 14.53
N GLU A 86 6.16 9.21 14.11
CA GLU A 86 5.31 8.07 14.39
C GLU A 86 5.69 6.82 13.58
N PRO A 87 5.64 5.62 14.19
CA PRO A 87 5.94 4.37 13.50
C PRO A 87 5.09 4.18 12.25
N GLY A 88 5.73 3.86 11.13
CA GLY A 88 5.06 3.66 9.85
C GLY A 88 4.93 4.91 8.98
N MET A 89 5.37 6.09 9.45
CA MET A 89 5.53 7.26 8.61
C MET A 89 6.99 7.45 8.21
N GLU A 90 7.25 7.46 6.91
CA GLU A 90 8.61 7.65 6.37
C GLU A 90 9.02 9.12 6.38
N ALA A 91 8.15 9.99 5.85
CA ALA A 91 8.35 11.43 5.85
C ALA A 91 7.02 12.18 5.60
N ILE A 92 6.91 13.40 6.13
CA ILE A 92 5.85 14.35 5.80
C ILE A 92 6.52 15.58 5.18
N ARG A 93 6.02 16.05 4.04
CA ARG A 93 6.54 17.22 3.31
C ARG A 93 5.39 18.13 2.91
N ILE A 94 5.58 19.43 3.02
CA ILE A 94 4.66 20.46 2.52
C ILE A 94 5.38 21.24 1.42
N TYR A 95 4.83 21.15 0.21
CA TYR A 95 5.38 21.80 -0.98
C TYR A 95 4.68 23.14 -1.24
N ASN A 96 5.43 24.10 -1.80
CA ASN A 96 4.87 25.32 -2.38
C ASN A 96 4.46 25.11 -3.85
N ASP A 97 3.92 26.16 -4.47
CA ASP A 97 3.45 26.21 -5.86
C ASP A 97 4.56 26.03 -6.92
N ARG A 98 5.83 26.02 -6.50
CA ARG A 98 7.01 25.81 -7.35
C ARG A 98 7.73 24.49 -7.09
N GLY A 99 7.14 23.60 -6.28
CA GLY A 99 7.76 22.33 -5.90
C GLY A 99 8.86 22.45 -4.85
N GLY A 100 8.98 23.60 -4.19
CA GLY A 100 9.91 23.79 -3.06
C GLY A 100 9.35 23.19 -1.76
N ILE A 101 10.18 22.49 -1.00
CA ILE A 101 9.81 21.93 0.31
C ILE A 101 9.91 23.03 1.38
N GLU A 102 8.76 23.57 1.79
CA GLU A 102 8.68 24.64 2.81
C GLU A 102 8.73 24.11 4.24
N PHE A 103 8.20 22.90 4.46
CA PHE A 103 8.22 22.20 5.75
C PHE A 103 8.45 20.72 5.50
N SER A 104 9.22 20.07 6.37
CA SER A 104 9.45 18.62 6.31
C SER A 104 9.68 18.03 7.70
N SER A 105 9.27 16.79 7.91
CA SER A 105 9.66 16.02 9.10
C SER A 105 11.15 15.61 9.04
N ARG A 106 11.76 15.75 7.86
CA ARG A 106 13.20 15.58 7.61
C ARG A 106 13.83 16.95 7.37
N LEU A 107 14.52 17.46 8.39
CA LEU A 107 15.04 18.83 8.39
C LEU A 107 16.05 19.10 7.26
N ASP A 108 16.75 18.06 6.81
CA ASP A 108 17.73 18.09 5.71
C ASP A 108 17.10 18.40 4.34
N GLU A 109 15.78 18.22 4.19
CA GLU A 109 15.08 18.43 2.92
C GLU A 109 14.51 19.84 2.76
N ILE A 110 14.41 20.60 3.86
CA ILE A 110 13.79 21.93 3.84
C ILE A 110 14.61 22.86 2.94
N GLY A 111 13.94 23.56 2.03
CA GLY A 111 14.56 24.45 1.05
C GLY A 111 15.06 23.76 -0.22
N THR A 112 14.97 22.43 -0.30
CA THR A 112 15.17 21.72 -1.57
C THR A 112 13.95 21.89 -2.49
N THR A 113 14.15 21.73 -3.79
CA THR A 113 13.08 21.86 -4.80
C THR A 113 13.03 20.60 -5.65
N VAL A 114 11.82 20.07 -5.85
CA VAL A 114 11.58 18.94 -6.75
C VAL A 114 11.06 19.43 -8.10
N SER A 115 11.23 18.61 -9.14
CA SER A 115 10.63 18.90 -10.45
C SER A 115 9.11 18.94 -10.36
N LEU A 116 8.47 19.84 -11.10
CA LEU A 116 7.00 19.89 -11.20
C LEU A 116 6.41 18.66 -11.92
N ASP A 117 7.21 17.96 -12.71
CA ASP A 117 6.85 16.65 -13.29
C ASP A 117 7.16 15.48 -12.34
N SER A 118 7.65 15.75 -11.14
CA SER A 118 7.78 14.70 -10.13
C SER A 118 6.42 14.20 -9.71
N ASP A 119 6.41 12.95 -9.29
CA ASP A 119 5.26 12.23 -8.74
C ASP A 119 4.47 13.00 -7.66
N ALA A 120 5.13 13.82 -6.85
CA ALA A 120 4.48 14.66 -5.83
C ALA A 120 3.77 15.90 -6.39
N CYS A 121 4.22 16.42 -7.54
CA CYS A 121 3.72 17.67 -8.13
C CYS A 121 2.84 17.45 -9.37
N ARG A 122 3.05 16.33 -10.09
CA ARG A 122 2.42 16.02 -11.38
C ARG A 122 0.89 16.12 -11.31
N GLY A 123 0.29 15.68 -10.21
CA GLY A 123 -1.18 15.74 -10.05
C GLY A 123 -1.76 17.15 -10.23
N CYS A 124 -1.09 18.17 -9.70
CA CYS A 124 -1.56 19.56 -9.79
C CYS A 124 -0.85 20.38 -10.88
N HIS A 125 0.24 19.89 -11.46
CA HIS A 125 1.07 20.64 -12.42
C HIS A 125 1.17 19.98 -13.81
N ALA A 126 0.44 18.89 -14.08
CA ALA A 126 0.48 18.20 -15.39
C ALA A 126 0.06 19.07 -16.58
N SER A 127 -0.73 20.12 -16.35
CA SER A 127 -1.24 21.02 -17.39
C SER A 127 -1.55 22.40 -16.79
N PRO A 128 -1.51 23.49 -17.57
CA PRO A 128 -2.00 24.80 -17.14
C PRO A 128 -3.45 24.79 -16.64
N ASP A 129 -4.27 23.85 -17.13
CA ASP A 129 -5.67 23.67 -16.74
C ASP A 129 -5.85 22.65 -15.59
N ALA A 130 -4.76 22.20 -14.97
CA ALA A 130 -4.82 21.22 -13.89
C ALA A 130 -5.57 21.78 -12.66
N PRO A 131 -6.33 20.93 -11.95
CA PRO A 131 -7.14 21.38 -10.83
C PRO A 131 -6.25 21.77 -9.64
N THR A 132 -6.59 22.88 -8.97
CA THR A 132 -5.93 23.31 -7.72
C THR A 132 -6.19 22.33 -6.56
N VAL A 133 -7.25 21.53 -6.66
CA VAL A 133 -7.60 20.48 -5.70
C VAL A 133 -7.89 19.20 -6.47
N LEU A 134 -7.10 18.16 -6.22
CA LEU A 134 -7.33 16.85 -6.79
C LEU A 134 -8.63 16.23 -6.24
N PRO A 135 -9.41 15.53 -7.08
CA PRO A 135 -10.59 14.81 -6.62
C PRO A 135 -10.23 13.71 -5.61
N THR A 136 -11.20 13.36 -4.77
CA THR A 136 -11.07 12.28 -3.78
C THR A 136 -10.72 10.97 -4.49
N GLY A 137 -9.59 10.37 -4.13
CA GLY A 137 -9.04 9.17 -4.78
C GLY A 137 -7.74 9.42 -5.55
N GLU A 138 -7.52 10.62 -6.09
CA GLU A 138 -6.28 10.97 -6.81
C GLU A 138 -5.22 11.63 -5.92
N GLN A 139 -5.59 11.97 -4.67
CA GLN A 139 -4.72 12.58 -3.67
C GLN A 139 -3.74 11.60 -3.00
N SER A 140 -3.91 10.29 -3.21
CA SER A 140 -2.95 9.27 -2.80
C SER A 140 -2.50 8.45 -4.00
N GLN A 141 -1.19 8.33 -4.15
CA GLN A 141 -0.51 7.61 -5.21
C GLN A 141 0.51 6.66 -4.59
N ILE A 142 0.66 5.48 -5.21
CA ILE A 142 1.67 4.49 -4.82
C ILE A 142 2.81 4.62 -5.81
N TYR A 143 4.00 4.94 -5.31
CA TYR A 143 5.21 4.98 -6.11
C TYR A 143 5.92 3.64 -5.97
N THR A 144 6.35 3.06 -7.09
CA THR A 144 7.03 1.75 -7.16
C THR A 144 8.50 1.94 -7.44
#